data_AF-A0A7K5M1C7-F1
#
_entry.id   AF-A0A7K5M1C7-F1
#
_cell.length_a   1.000
_cell.length_b   1.000
_cell.length_c   1.000
_cell.angle_alpha   90.00
_cell.angle_beta   90.00
_cell.angle_gamma   90.00
#
_symmetry.space_group_name_H-M   'P 1'
#
loop_
_entity.id
_entity.type
_entity.pdbx_description
1 polymer ?
#
loop_
_entity_poly.entity_id
_entity_poly.type
_entity_poly.pdbx_seq_one_letter_code
_entity_poly.pdbx_strand_id
1 'polypeptide(L)'
;MPVIKYPRLRDPLFYEWDRKAQKCGLRHTIYAVNGDQYTGEWLDNLRHGKGTQIWKSSGAIYSGDWKFGKRDGYGSYSILDPATKEYKRVYTGWWENDRRSGRGTFFYPNGELYEGEWSNGLRSGWGKMHYKDGSTYEGQWLMDQPNGQGLLQLPNRNRYNGGWKDGKKHGPGKYFYPDKGQLLEGIWVADIPKCGVLVEFGRENAPAPPELPLPEIKLQDPAGVLAEAQAMFDDSHN
;
A
#
# COMPACT_ATOMS: atom_id res chain seq x y z
N MET A 1 -4.43 -38.38 -58.87
CA MET A 1 -5.21 -39.08 -57.83
C MET A 1 -4.93 -38.40 -56.49
N PRO A 2 -5.94 -37.97 -55.71
CA PRO A 2 -5.70 -37.39 -54.40
C PRO A 2 -5.38 -38.51 -53.39
N VAL A 3 -4.26 -38.37 -52.69
CA VAL A 3 -3.86 -39.31 -51.63
C VAL A 3 -4.68 -39.00 -50.38
N ILE A 4 -5.66 -39.85 -50.09
CA ILE A 4 -6.42 -39.80 -48.83
C ILE A 4 -5.49 -40.28 -47.71
N LYS A 5 -5.05 -39.36 -46.84
CA LYS A 5 -4.26 -39.72 -45.65
C LYS A 5 -5.22 -40.15 -44.54
N TYR A 6 -5.14 -41.41 -44.14
CA TYR A 6 -5.82 -41.89 -42.94
C TYR A 6 -5.09 -41.36 -41.67
N PRO A 7 -5.82 -40.93 -40.63
CA PRO A 7 -5.21 -40.54 -39.36
C PRO A 7 -4.49 -41.75 -38.74
N ARG A 8 -3.29 -41.53 -38.21
CA ARG A 8 -2.49 -42.61 -37.60
C ARG A 8 -3.12 -43.03 -36.27
N LEU A 9 -3.18 -44.35 -36.02
CA LEU A 9 -3.73 -44.96 -34.80
C LEU A 9 -2.88 -44.70 -33.54
N ARG A 10 -1.60 -44.32 -33.70
CA ARG A 10 -0.65 -44.07 -32.60
C ARG A 10 0.31 -42.94 -32.98
N ASP A 11 0.67 -42.14 -31.99
CA ASP A 11 1.69 -41.11 -32.14
C ASP A 11 3.07 -41.75 -32.38
N PRO A 12 3.90 -41.17 -33.26
CA PRO A 12 5.30 -41.55 -33.41
C PRO A 12 6.09 -41.47 -32.08
N LEU A 13 7.07 -42.36 -31.89
CA LEU A 13 7.93 -42.40 -30.70
C LEU A 13 8.62 -41.08 -30.35
N PHE A 14 8.92 -40.24 -31.35
CA PHE A 14 9.56 -38.95 -31.10
C PHE A 14 8.68 -38.00 -30.26
N TYR A 15 7.35 -38.14 -30.30
CA TYR A 15 6.46 -37.38 -29.41
C TYR A 15 6.63 -37.80 -27.95
N GLU A 16 6.84 -39.08 -27.67
CA GLU A 16 7.13 -39.54 -26.31
C GLU A 16 8.49 -39.07 -25.83
N TRP A 17 9.50 -39.09 -26.71
CA TRP A 17 10.83 -38.58 -26.39
C TRP A 17 10.81 -37.08 -26.11
N ASP A 18 10.09 -36.30 -26.91
CA ASP A 18 9.90 -34.87 -26.71
C ASP A 18 9.23 -34.59 -25.35
N ARG A 19 8.13 -35.28 -25.03
CA ARG A 19 7.45 -35.18 -23.72
C ARG A 19 8.39 -35.53 -22.55
N LYS A 20 9.19 -36.59 -22.68
CA LYS A 20 10.16 -37.01 -21.65
C LYS A 20 11.35 -36.05 -21.51
N ALA A 21 11.69 -35.32 -22.57
CA ALA A 21 12.77 -34.34 -22.56
C ALA A 21 12.39 -33.01 -21.89
N GLN A 22 11.09 -32.77 -21.67
CA GLN A 22 10.61 -31.56 -20.99
C GLN A 22 11.10 -31.53 -19.53
N LYS A 23 11.54 -30.34 -19.10
CA LYS A 23 11.88 -30.11 -17.69
C LYS A 23 10.58 -30.08 -16.89
N CYS A 24 10.39 -31.15 -16.14
CA CYS A 24 9.31 -31.28 -15.16
C CYS A 24 9.88 -31.71 -13.81
N GLY A 25 9.13 -31.40 -12.75
CA GLY A 25 9.43 -31.74 -11.36
C GLY A 25 10.53 -30.89 -10.73
N LEU A 26 10.93 -31.28 -9.52
CA LEU A 26 12.03 -30.64 -8.79
C LEU A 26 13.36 -30.90 -9.51
N ARG A 27 14.09 -29.83 -9.79
CA ARG A 27 15.45 -29.90 -10.35
C ARG A 27 16.43 -29.23 -9.42
N HIS A 28 17.69 -29.67 -9.51
CA HIS A 28 18.83 -28.97 -8.96
C HIS A 28 19.00 -27.60 -9.64
N THR A 29 20.15 -26.96 -9.50
CA THR A 29 20.39 -25.65 -10.12
C THR A 29 20.55 -25.78 -11.63
N ILE A 30 19.70 -25.06 -12.37
CA ILE A 30 19.83 -24.85 -13.82
C ILE A 30 20.51 -23.50 -14.04
N TYR A 31 21.58 -23.51 -14.83
CA TYR A 31 22.33 -22.33 -15.22
C TYR A 31 21.92 -21.91 -16.62
N ALA A 32 21.52 -20.65 -16.78
CA ALA A 32 21.28 -20.05 -18.08
C ALA A 32 22.60 -19.52 -18.67
N VAL A 33 22.63 -19.29 -19.99
CA VAL A 33 23.82 -18.81 -20.71
C VAL A 33 24.29 -17.43 -20.21
N ASN A 34 23.34 -16.58 -19.79
CA ASN A 34 23.63 -15.29 -19.16
C ASN A 34 24.18 -15.42 -17.72
N GLY A 35 24.26 -16.65 -17.19
CA GLY A 35 24.73 -16.98 -15.85
C GLY A 35 23.68 -16.87 -14.75
N ASP A 36 22.41 -16.59 -15.10
CA ASP A 36 21.31 -16.68 -14.16
C ASP A 36 21.12 -18.11 -13.68
N GLN A 37 20.66 -18.26 -12.44
CA GLN A 37 20.53 -19.55 -11.78
C GLN A 37 19.11 -19.73 -11.29
N TYR A 38 18.53 -20.91 -11.53
CA TYR A 38 17.24 -21.28 -10.98
C TYR A 38 17.31 -22.66 -10.34
N THR A 39 16.86 -22.75 -9.10
CA THR A 39 16.74 -24.00 -8.35
C THR A 39 15.31 -24.13 -7.88
N GLY A 40 14.62 -25.20 -8.27
CA GLY A 40 13.21 -25.36 -7.93
C GLY A 40 12.46 -26.27 -8.87
N GLU A 41 11.15 -26.20 -8.76
CA GLU A 41 10.22 -26.97 -9.55
C GLU A 41 10.08 -26.42 -10.98
N TRP A 42 9.83 -27.34 -11.92
CA TRP A 42 9.59 -27.07 -13.33
C TRP A 42 8.33 -27.80 -13.80
N LEU A 43 7.62 -27.20 -14.75
CA LEU A 43 6.51 -27.83 -15.46
C LEU A 43 6.57 -27.38 -16.92
N ASP A 44 6.59 -28.32 -17.85
CA ASP A 44 6.58 -28.08 -19.30
C ASP A 44 7.65 -27.07 -19.75
N ASN A 45 8.89 -27.25 -19.27
CA ASN A 45 10.03 -26.35 -19.51
C ASN A 45 9.92 -24.93 -18.93
N LEU A 46 8.91 -24.66 -18.09
CA LEU A 46 8.73 -23.39 -17.40
C LEU A 46 8.97 -23.55 -15.90
N ARG A 47 9.44 -22.47 -15.27
CA ARG A 47 9.51 -22.39 -13.80
C ARG A 47 8.09 -22.47 -13.24
N HIS A 48 7.87 -23.36 -12.28
CA HIS A 48 6.57 -23.62 -11.68
C HIS A 48 6.77 -24.02 -10.22
N GLY A 49 5.74 -23.93 -9.38
CA GLY A 49 5.82 -24.36 -7.98
C GLY A 49 6.82 -23.52 -7.18
N LYS A 50 7.52 -24.12 -6.22
CA LYS A 50 8.49 -23.39 -5.40
C LYS A 50 9.85 -23.34 -6.06
N GLY A 51 10.48 -22.17 -6.02
CA GLY A 51 11.81 -22.01 -6.59
C GLY A 51 12.51 -20.72 -6.20
N THR A 52 13.83 -20.77 -6.34
CA THR A 52 14.73 -19.65 -6.10
C THR A 52 15.44 -19.29 -7.39
N GLN A 53 15.32 -18.03 -7.79
CA GLN A 53 15.99 -17.44 -8.94
C GLN A 53 17.06 -16.46 -8.45
N ILE A 54 18.26 -16.59 -8.98
CA ILE A 54 19.38 -15.66 -8.79
C ILE A 54 19.68 -15.04 -10.15
N TRP A 55 19.68 -13.72 -10.22
CA TRP A 55 20.06 -12.98 -11.43
C TRP A 55 21.53 -12.57 -11.33
N LYS A 56 22.37 -13.00 -12.27
CA LYS A 56 23.82 -12.75 -12.18
C LYS A 56 24.17 -11.28 -12.40
N SER A 57 23.45 -10.60 -13.29
CA SER A 57 23.73 -9.21 -13.66
C SER A 57 23.42 -8.22 -12.53
N SER A 58 22.30 -8.42 -11.82
CA SER A 58 21.88 -7.54 -10.73
C SER A 58 22.29 -8.06 -9.35
N GLY A 59 22.65 -9.33 -9.23
CA GLY A 59 22.81 -10.00 -7.94
C GLY A 59 21.50 -10.13 -7.16
N ALA A 60 20.35 -9.92 -7.81
CA ALA A 60 19.06 -10.04 -7.14
C ALA A 60 18.69 -11.52 -6.91
N ILE A 61 17.93 -11.77 -5.86
CA ILE A 61 17.39 -13.09 -5.53
C ILE A 61 15.89 -12.96 -5.35
N TYR A 62 15.15 -13.87 -5.98
CA TYR A 62 13.75 -14.13 -5.65
C TYR A 62 13.63 -15.56 -5.13
N SER A 63 12.94 -15.75 -4.02
CA SER A 63 12.55 -17.07 -3.53
C SER A 63 11.06 -17.06 -3.23
N GLY A 64 10.32 -17.94 -3.86
CA GLY A 64 8.87 -18.00 -3.71
C GLY A 64 8.21 -18.91 -4.72
N ASP A 65 6.91 -18.70 -4.88
CA ASP A 65 6.07 -19.44 -5.81
C ASP A 65 6.22 -18.90 -7.25
N TRP A 66 6.13 -19.82 -8.20
CA TRP A 66 6.25 -19.62 -9.64
C TRP A 66 5.09 -20.28 -10.36
N LYS A 67 4.64 -19.63 -11.44
CA LYS A 67 3.62 -20.17 -12.33
C LYS A 67 3.90 -19.74 -13.76
N PHE A 68 4.00 -20.71 -14.67
CA PHE A 68 4.26 -20.50 -16.10
C PHE A 68 5.44 -19.56 -16.38
N GLY A 69 6.54 -19.73 -15.62
CA GLY A 69 7.75 -18.95 -15.79
C GLY A 69 7.75 -17.58 -15.13
N LYS A 70 6.67 -17.17 -14.47
CA LYS A 70 6.52 -15.88 -13.78
C LYS A 70 6.40 -16.05 -12.28
N ARG A 71 6.73 -15.02 -11.51
CA ARG A 71 6.48 -14.96 -10.07
C ARG A 71 4.98 -14.84 -9.83
N ASP A 72 4.43 -15.79 -9.09
CA ASP A 72 2.98 -15.93 -8.90
C ASP A 72 2.74 -16.75 -7.62
N GLY A 73 2.04 -16.17 -6.64
CA GLY A 73 1.92 -16.69 -5.28
C GLY A 73 2.78 -15.90 -4.29
N TYR A 74 3.18 -16.52 -3.17
CA TYR A 74 3.91 -15.81 -2.12
C TYR A 74 5.42 -15.90 -2.37
N GLY A 75 6.13 -14.78 -2.19
CA GLY A 75 7.56 -14.74 -2.43
C GLY A 75 8.28 -13.54 -1.82
N SER A 76 9.58 -13.72 -1.64
CA SER A 76 10.52 -12.71 -1.15
C SER A 76 11.52 -12.33 -2.24
N TYR A 77 11.70 -11.02 -2.43
CA TYR A 77 12.67 -10.45 -3.35
C TYR A 77 13.72 -9.65 -2.56
N SER A 78 14.98 -9.99 -2.77
CA SER A 78 16.14 -9.39 -2.12
C SER A 78 17.16 -8.94 -3.15
N ILE A 79 17.88 -7.87 -2.84
CA ILE A 79 18.98 -7.35 -3.66
C ILE A 79 20.28 -7.45 -2.88
N LEU A 80 21.39 -7.70 -3.56
CA LEU A 80 22.72 -7.64 -2.95
C LEU A 80 23.11 -6.18 -2.72
N ASP A 81 23.47 -5.84 -1.49
CA ASP A 81 24.07 -4.54 -1.18
C ASP A 81 25.55 -4.56 -1.63
N PRO A 82 25.95 -3.68 -2.56
CA PRO A 82 27.31 -3.68 -3.09
C PRO A 82 28.36 -3.28 -2.05
N ALA A 83 27.99 -2.49 -1.03
CA ALA A 83 28.88 -1.98 0.01
C ALA A 83 29.07 -3.00 1.14
N THR A 84 27.99 -3.58 1.66
CA THR A 84 28.07 -4.54 2.77
C THR A 84 28.27 -5.98 2.32
N LYS A 85 28.03 -6.28 1.03
CA LYS A 85 27.97 -7.65 0.47
C LYS A 85 26.89 -8.53 1.09
N GLU A 86 25.91 -7.93 1.77
CA GLU A 86 24.77 -8.63 2.36
C GLU A 86 23.52 -8.49 1.49
N TYR A 87 22.63 -9.47 1.55
CA TYR A 87 21.34 -9.39 0.86
C TYR A 87 20.33 -8.58 1.68
N LYS A 88 19.85 -7.48 1.09
CA LYS A 88 18.77 -6.68 1.65
C LYS A 88 17.44 -7.08 1.05
N ARG A 89 16.49 -7.40 1.91
CA ARG A 89 15.12 -7.71 1.50
C ARG A 89 14.43 -6.44 1.02
N VAL A 90 13.84 -6.48 -0.16
CA VAL A 90 13.16 -5.34 -0.79
C VAL A 90 11.66 -5.53 -0.78
N TYR A 91 11.19 -6.76 -0.98
CA TYR A 91 9.76 -7.05 -0.92
C TYR A 91 9.50 -8.44 -0.36
N THR A 92 8.40 -8.60 0.35
CA THR A 92 7.85 -9.89 0.75
C THR A 92 6.36 -9.82 0.71
N GLY A 93 5.72 -10.74 -0.01
CA GLY A 93 4.28 -10.75 -0.12
C GLY A 93 3.82 -11.53 -1.32
N TRP A 94 2.58 -11.25 -1.71
CA TRP A 94 1.95 -11.86 -2.85
C TRP A 94 2.42 -11.25 -4.17
N TRP A 95 2.51 -12.11 -5.18
CA TRP A 95 2.88 -11.80 -6.55
C TRP A 95 1.85 -12.40 -7.48
N GLU A 96 1.62 -11.74 -8.60
CA GLU A 96 0.76 -12.22 -9.67
C GLU A 96 1.36 -11.76 -10.99
N ASN A 97 1.69 -12.70 -11.88
CA ASN A 97 2.28 -12.39 -13.19
C ASN A 97 3.46 -11.40 -13.13
N ASP A 98 4.43 -11.64 -12.25
CA ASP A 98 5.61 -10.78 -12.01
C ASP A 98 5.34 -9.40 -11.40
N ARG A 99 4.10 -9.09 -11.02
CA ARG A 99 3.74 -7.86 -10.34
C ARG A 99 3.41 -8.13 -8.87
N ARG A 100 3.70 -7.16 -8.00
CA ARG A 100 3.25 -7.20 -6.61
C ARG A 100 1.72 -7.14 -6.61
N SER A 101 1.08 -8.03 -5.89
CA SER A 101 -0.39 -8.15 -5.79
C SER A 101 -0.74 -8.56 -4.36
N GLY A 102 -1.99 -8.41 -3.93
CA GLY A 102 -2.42 -8.81 -2.60
C GLY A 102 -1.66 -8.12 -1.46
N ARG A 103 -1.49 -8.81 -0.32
CA ARG A 103 -0.77 -8.24 0.83
C ARG A 103 0.74 -8.38 0.69
N GLY A 104 1.48 -7.35 1.07
CA GLY A 104 2.93 -7.40 1.06
C GLY A 104 3.59 -6.22 1.76
N THR A 105 4.84 -6.45 2.14
CA THR A 105 5.72 -5.49 2.77
C THR A 105 6.82 -5.11 1.78
N PHE A 106 7.00 -3.82 1.54
CA PHE A 106 8.06 -3.27 0.70
C PHE A 106 9.00 -2.40 1.54
N PHE A 107 10.29 -2.74 1.49
CA PHE A 107 11.37 -2.06 2.17
C PHE A 107 12.07 -1.15 1.16
N TYR A 108 11.97 0.16 1.36
CA TYR A 108 12.61 1.12 0.48
C TYR A 108 14.10 1.29 0.85
N PRO A 109 14.97 1.61 -0.14
CA PRO A 109 16.40 1.80 0.12
C PRO A 109 16.73 2.93 1.10
N ASN A 110 15.82 3.91 1.25
CA ASN A 110 15.95 5.06 2.15
C ASN A 110 15.58 4.74 3.61
N GLY A 111 15.19 3.50 3.91
CA GLY A 111 14.74 3.06 5.25
C GLY A 111 13.23 3.15 5.45
N GLU A 112 12.47 3.62 4.45
CA GLU A 112 11.01 3.62 4.52
C GLU A 112 10.43 2.22 4.36
N LEU A 113 9.22 2.04 4.87
CA LEU A 113 8.54 0.76 4.88
C LEU A 113 7.07 0.95 4.53
N TYR A 114 6.58 0.19 3.55
CA TYR A 114 5.15 0.07 3.31
C TYR A 114 4.69 -1.35 3.63
N GLU A 115 3.62 -1.46 4.40
CA GLU A 115 2.93 -2.70 4.72
C GLU A 115 1.46 -2.56 4.31
N GLY A 116 0.99 -3.34 3.35
CA GLY A 116 -0.40 -3.22 2.95
C GLY A 116 -0.74 -4.00 1.71
N GLU A 117 -1.85 -3.61 1.12
CA GLU A 117 -2.34 -4.20 -0.11
C GLU A 117 -1.67 -3.58 -1.35
N TRP A 118 -1.55 -4.40 -2.39
CA TRP A 118 -0.93 -4.12 -3.67
C TRP A 118 -1.84 -4.60 -4.79
N SER A 119 -1.90 -3.85 -5.87
CA SER A 119 -2.58 -4.25 -7.09
C SER A 119 -1.76 -3.80 -8.29
N ASN A 120 -1.46 -4.72 -9.21
CA ASN A 120 -0.69 -4.45 -10.42
C ASN A 120 0.66 -3.75 -10.18
N GLY A 121 1.31 -4.05 -9.05
CA GLY A 121 2.60 -3.45 -8.69
C GLY A 121 2.50 -2.09 -8.00
N LEU A 122 1.31 -1.53 -7.79
CA LEU A 122 1.07 -0.25 -7.11
C LEU A 122 0.40 -0.50 -5.75
N ARG A 123 0.63 0.37 -4.77
CA ARG A 123 -0.09 0.33 -3.49
C ARG A 123 -1.56 0.64 -3.72
N SER A 124 -2.42 -0.18 -3.13
CA SER A 124 -3.87 -0.08 -3.28
C SER A 124 -4.55 -0.71 -2.06
N GLY A 125 -5.78 -0.35 -1.74
CA GLY A 125 -6.49 -0.93 -0.60
C GLY A 125 -6.01 -0.35 0.72
N TRP A 126 -6.04 -1.11 1.82
CA TRP A 126 -5.55 -0.62 3.11
C TRP A 126 -4.04 -0.84 3.27
N GLY A 127 -3.34 0.14 3.82
CA GLY A 127 -1.90 0.04 4.04
C GLY A 127 -1.33 1.09 4.98
N LYS A 128 -0.17 0.76 5.53
CA LYS A 128 0.61 1.56 6.45
C LYS A 128 1.97 1.88 5.86
N MET A 129 2.32 3.15 5.85
CA MET A 129 3.61 3.67 5.38
C MET A 129 4.35 4.29 6.56
N HIS A 130 5.59 3.88 6.76
CA HIS A 130 6.56 4.50 7.65
C HIS A 130 7.54 5.30 6.81
N TYR A 131 7.53 6.61 7.00
CA TYR A 131 8.39 7.53 6.27
C TYR A 131 9.73 7.74 7.00
N LYS A 132 10.73 8.21 6.26
CA LYS A 132 12.09 8.39 6.78
C LYS A 132 12.17 9.47 7.86
N ASP A 133 11.29 10.47 7.78
CA ASP A 133 11.19 11.55 8.76
C ASP A 133 10.60 11.10 10.11
N GLY A 134 10.13 9.85 10.20
CA GLY A 134 9.45 9.29 11.37
C GLY A 134 7.94 9.49 11.36
N SER A 135 7.38 10.13 10.32
CA SER A 135 5.94 10.18 10.13
C SER A 135 5.41 8.82 9.71
N THR A 136 4.14 8.57 10.02
CA THR A 136 3.43 7.36 9.62
C THR A 136 2.10 7.71 9.03
N TYR A 137 1.72 7.01 7.96
CA TYR A 137 0.39 7.08 7.39
C TYR A 137 -0.25 5.70 7.43
N GLU A 138 -1.47 5.60 7.91
CA GLU A 138 -2.25 4.37 7.93
C GLU A 138 -3.65 4.65 7.37
N GLY A 139 -4.01 4.01 6.27
CA GLY A 139 -5.27 4.31 5.60
C GLY A 139 -5.42 3.66 4.24
N GLN A 140 -6.35 4.19 3.47
CA GLN A 140 -6.65 3.73 2.12
C GLN A 140 -5.66 4.30 1.08
N TRP A 141 -5.29 3.46 0.13
CA TRP A 141 -4.38 3.75 -0.97
C TRP A 141 -5.06 3.45 -2.30
N LEU A 142 -4.77 4.26 -3.30
CA LEU A 142 -5.17 4.05 -4.69
C LEU A 142 -4.05 4.53 -5.61
N MET A 143 -3.59 3.65 -6.49
CA MET A 143 -2.56 3.97 -7.49
C MET A 143 -1.33 4.66 -6.87
N ASP A 144 -0.76 4.07 -5.82
CA ASP A 144 0.39 4.58 -5.08
C ASP A 144 0.18 5.88 -4.28
N GLN A 145 -1.05 6.37 -4.14
CA GLN A 145 -1.36 7.59 -3.40
C GLN A 145 -2.36 7.34 -2.25
N PRO A 146 -2.20 8.02 -1.11
CA PRO A 146 -3.24 8.13 -0.10
C PRO A 146 -4.56 8.62 -0.71
N ASN A 147 -5.64 7.85 -0.52
CA ASN A 147 -6.93 8.13 -1.12
C ASN A 147 -8.04 7.47 -0.30
N GLY A 148 -9.10 8.20 0.05
CA GLY A 148 -10.15 7.71 0.95
C GLY A 148 -9.91 8.15 2.39
N GLN A 149 -10.13 7.30 3.39
CA GLN A 149 -9.90 7.61 4.81
C GLN A 149 -8.51 7.19 5.27
N GLY A 150 -7.89 8.01 6.13
CA GLY A 150 -6.59 7.66 6.70
C GLY A 150 -6.13 8.57 7.84
N LEU A 151 -5.20 8.03 8.62
CA LEU A 151 -4.53 8.65 9.75
C LEU A 151 -3.07 8.95 9.38
N LEU A 152 -2.69 10.22 9.39
CA LEU A 152 -1.29 10.65 9.35
C LEU A 152 -0.86 11.02 10.76
N GLN A 153 0.26 10.49 11.23
CA GLN A 153 0.95 10.89 12.44
C GLN A 153 2.31 11.47 12.08
N LEU A 154 2.59 12.68 12.54
CA LEU A 154 3.84 13.39 12.31
C LEU A 154 4.83 13.13 13.46
N PRO A 155 6.14 13.38 13.26
CA PRO A 155 7.17 13.16 14.28
C PRO A 155 6.95 14.00 15.54
N ASN A 156 6.38 15.20 15.38
CA ASN A 156 5.97 16.09 16.49
C ASN A 156 4.69 15.64 17.21
N ARG A 157 4.21 14.42 16.95
CA ARG A 157 2.96 13.84 17.48
C ARG A 157 1.66 14.47 16.97
N ASN A 158 1.72 15.55 16.19
CA ASN A 158 0.55 16.05 15.52
C ASN A 158 -0.01 14.95 14.60
N ARG A 159 -1.33 14.85 14.55
CA ARG A 159 -1.99 13.80 13.78
C ARG A 159 -3.19 14.35 13.04
N TYR A 160 -3.41 13.85 11.83
CA TYR A 160 -4.58 14.15 11.02
C TYR A 160 -5.35 12.87 10.76
N ASN A 161 -6.63 12.85 11.09
CA ASN A 161 -7.55 11.78 10.78
C ASN A 161 -8.67 12.33 9.90
N GLY A 162 -8.81 11.81 8.68
CA GLY A 162 -9.90 12.26 7.80
C GLY A 162 -9.73 11.79 6.38
N GLY A 163 -10.38 12.50 5.47
CA GLY A 163 -10.36 12.20 4.06
C GLY A 163 -9.05 12.59 3.35
N TRP A 164 -8.74 11.86 2.30
CA TRP A 164 -7.58 11.95 1.43
C TRP A 164 -8.02 11.82 -0.02
N LYS A 165 -7.39 12.61 -0.89
CA LYS A 165 -7.56 12.54 -2.34
C LYS A 165 -6.26 12.92 -3.01
N ASP A 166 -5.82 12.07 -3.94
CA ASP A 166 -4.61 12.27 -4.75
C ASP A 166 -3.36 12.59 -3.89
N GLY A 167 -3.24 11.89 -2.75
CA GLY A 167 -2.13 12.04 -1.81
C GLY A 167 -2.21 13.26 -0.88
N LYS A 168 -3.31 14.02 -0.92
CA LYS A 168 -3.50 15.23 -0.10
C LYS A 168 -4.71 15.11 0.82
N LYS A 169 -4.69 15.79 1.96
CA LYS A 169 -5.85 15.88 2.86
C LYS A 169 -7.01 16.56 2.13
N HIS A 170 -8.18 15.95 2.16
CA HIS A 170 -9.35 16.40 1.42
C HIS A 170 -10.66 15.96 2.08
N GLY A 171 -11.66 16.83 2.10
CA GLY A 171 -12.96 16.55 2.72
C GLY A 171 -12.92 16.72 4.25
N PRO A 172 -13.86 16.10 4.98
CA PRO A 172 -13.93 16.24 6.43
C PRO A 172 -12.76 15.55 7.14
N GLY A 173 -12.29 16.16 8.21
CA GLY A 173 -11.17 15.64 9.00
C GLY A 173 -11.03 16.27 10.39
N LYS A 174 -10.05 15.77 11.14
CA LYS A 174 -9.68 16.23 12.46
C LYS A 174 -8.16 16.28 12.55
N TYR A 175 -7.62 17.46 12.87
CA TYR A 175 -6.20 17.66 13.08
C TYR A 175 -5.93 17.93 14.55
N PHE A 176 -5.13 17.08 15.20
CA PHE A 176 -4.83 17.18 16.62
C PHE A 176 -3.47 17.84 16.83
N TYR A 177 -3.43 18.73 17.81
CA TYR A 177 -2.26 19.41 18.36
C TYR A 177 -2.05 18.96 19.82
N PRO A 178 -1.44 17.78 20.06
CA PRO A 178 -1.29 17.25 21.42
C PRO A 178 -0.39 18.11 22.31
N ASP A 179 0.53 18.87 21.71
CA ASP A 179 1.37 19.84 22.41
C ASP A 179 0.56 20.93 23.12
N LYS A 180 -0.50 21.40 22.45
CA LYS A 180 -1.40 22.46 22.93
C LYS A 180 -2.65 21.94 23.61
N GLY A 181 -2.96 20.66 23.45
CA GLY A 181 -4.24 20.08 23.88
C GLY A 181 -5.41 20.64 23.09
N GLN A 182 -5.24 20.79 21.77
CA GLN A 182 -6.26 21.35 20.89
C GLN A 182 -6.48 20.43 19.69
N LEU A 183 -7.66 20.48 19.08
CA LEU A 183 -7.89 19.88 17.78
C LEU A 183 -8.72 20.80 16.89
N LEU A 184 -8.43 20.77 15.59
CA LEU A 184 -9.17 21.46 14.54
C LEU A 184 -10.05 20.43 13.82
N GLU A 185 -11.37 20.60 13.89
CA GLU A 185 -12.34 19.83 13.08
C GLU A 185 -12.81 20.70 11.92
N GLY A 186 -12.83 20.18 10.69
CA GLY A 186 -13.14 21.04 9.56
C GLY A 186 -13.25 20.33 8.21
N ILE A 187 -13.10 21.11 7.14
CA ILE A 187 -13.02 20.65 5.76
C ILE A 187 -11.68 21.04 5.15
N TRP A 188 -10.96 20.07 4.60
CA TRP A 188 -9.69 20.25 3.91
C TRP A 188 -9.87 20.22 2.40
N VAL A 189 -9.10 21.03 1.70
CA VAL A 189 -8.97 20.99 0.24
C VAL A 189 -7.50 21.09 -0.12
N ALA A 190 -6.93 19.98 -0.59
CA ALA A 190 -5.53 19.89 -1.03
C ALA A 190 -4.56 20.35 0.07
N ASP A 191 -4.63 19.70 1.24
CA ASP A 191 -3.86 19.98 2.45
C ASP A 191 -4.20 21.27 3.21
N ILE A 192 -5.02 22.14 2.62
CA ILE A 192 -5.38 23.43 3.22
C ILE A 192 -6.73 23.31 3.94
N PRO A 193 -6.82 23.56 5.26
CA PRO A 193 -8.11 23.68 5.94
C PRO A 193 -8.85 24.93 5.42
N LYS A 194 -10.07 24.77 4.90
CA LYS A 194 -10.87 25.87 4.35
C LYS A 194 -11.84 26.45 5.38
N CYS A 195 -12.41 25.60 6.22
CA CYS A 195 -13.25 25.98 7.34
C CYS A 195 -13.10 24.94 8.45
N GLY A 196 -13.33 25.35 9.69
CA GLY A 196 -13.28 24.45 10.83
C GLY A 196 -13.48 25.16 12.16
N VAL A 197 -13.66 24.36 13.20
CA VAL A 197 -13.77 24.78 14.59
C VAL A 197 -12.55 24.24 15.33
N LEU A 198 -11.85 25.14 16.01
CA LEU A 198 -10.79 24.76 16.95
C LEU A 198 -11.46 24.48 18.30
N VAL A 199 -11.23 23.31 18.86
CA VAL A 199 -11.77 22.90 20.17
C VAL A 199 -10.63 22.47 21.09
N GLU A 200 -10.82 22.73 22.38
CA GLU A 200 -9.94 22.21 23.43
C GLU A 200 -10.12 20.68 23.54
N PHE A 201 -9.01 19.96 23.57
CA PHE A 201 -8.96 18.51 23.65
C PHE A 201 -7.75 18.07 24.48
N GLY A 202 -8.00 17.67 25.73
CA GLY A 202 -6.95 17.17 26.61
C GLY A 202 -5.94 18.23 27.07
N ARG A 203 -6.40 19.47 27.27
CA ARG A 203 -5.57 20.61 27.71
C ARG A 203 -4.85 20.35 29.02
N GLU A 204 -5.48 19.63 29.94
CA GLU A 204 -4.93 19.24 31.23
C GLU A 204 -3.70 18.31 31.12
N ASN A 205 -3.57 17.61 29.98
CA ASN A 205 -2.46 16.72 29.69
C ASN A 205 -1.47 17.31 28.66
N ALA A 206 -1.69 18.55 28.23
CA ALA A 206 -0.87 19.20 27.23
C ALA A 206 0.47 19.66 27.81
N PRO A 207 1.61 19.40 27.14
CA PRO A 207 2.92 19.90 27.57
C PRO A 207 3.05 21.42 27.54
N ALA A 208 2.39 22.08 26.60
CA ALA A 208 2.47 23.52 26.39
C ALA A 208 1.09 24.10 25.98
N PRO A 209 0.09 24.04 26.89
CA PRO A 209 -1.22 24.60 26.61
C PRO A 209 -1.12 26.13 26.43
N PRO A 210 -1.92 26.74 25.55
CA PRO A 210 -2.02 28.20 25.46
C PRO A 210 -2.40 28.81 26.81
N GLU A 211 -1.92 30.03 27.11
CA GLU A 211 -2.19 30.70 28.39
C GLU A 211 -3.69 30.90 28.62
N LEU A 212 -4.38 31.41 27.60
CA LEU A 212 -5.83 31.64 27.65
C LEU A 212 -6.59 30.47 27.02
N PRO A 213 -7.65 29.94 27.69
CA PRO A 213 -8.56 28.99 27.07
C PRO A 213 -9.21 29.60 25.82
N LEU A 214 -9.61 28.74 24.88
CA LEU A 214 -10.59 29.14 23.89
C LEU A 214 -11.87 29.63 24.57
N PRO A 215 -12.42 30.78 24.14
CA PRO A 215 -13.63 31.31 24.75
C PRO A 215 -14.79 30.34 24.52
N GLU A 216 -15.59 30.10 25.55
CA GLU A 216 -16.85 29.37 25.38
C GLU A 216 -17.78 30.17 24.48
N ILE A 217 -18.10 29.61 23.31
CA ILE A 217 -19.10 30.20 22.43
C ILE A 217 -20.47 30.00 23.07
N LYS A 218 -20.99 31.06 23.68
CA LYS A 218 -22.36 31.15 24.20
C LYS A 218 -23.08 32.27 23.48
N LEU A 219 -24.38 32.12 23.28
CA LEU A 219 -25.21 33.23 22.85
C LEU A 219 -25.10 34.34 23.90
N GLN A 220 -24.77 35.55 23.45
CA GLN A 220 -24.64 36.71 24.32
C GLN A 220 -26.00 37.06 24.97
N ASP A 221 -27.09 36.84 24.24
CA ASP A 221 -28.47 36.96 24.74
C ASP A 221 -29.37 35.87 24.12
N PRO A 222 -29.48 34.70 24.77
CA PRO A 222 -30.39 33.64 24.31
C PRO A 222 -31.87 34.07 24.34
N ALA A 223 -32.25 34.96 25.27
CA ALA A 223 -33.63 35.39 25.43
C ALA A 223 -34.04 36.35 24.31
N GLY A 224 -33.15 37.26 23.92
CA GLY A 224 -33.35 38.15 22.77
C GLY A 224 -33.51 37.40 21.45
N VAL A 225 -32.68 36.38 21.21
CA VAL A 225 -32.82 35.51 20.01
C VAL A 225 -34.17 34.79 19.99
N LEU A 226 -34.64 34.31 21.15
CA LEU A 226 -35.97 33.72 21.30
C LEU A 226 -37.09 34.73 21.02
N ALA A 227 -36.95 35.96 21.54
CA ALA A 227 -37.93 37.03 21.34
C ALA A 227 -38.01 37.49 19.88
N GLU A 228 -36.88 37.66 19.18
CA GLU A 228 -36.85 37.97 17.74
C GLU A 228 -37.51 36.86 16.91
N ALA A 229 -37.20 35.60 17.22
CA ALA A 229 -37.79 34.45 16.53
C ALA A 229 -39.32 34.38 16.72
N GLN A 230 -39.82 34.72 17.92
CA GLN A 230 -41.25 34.81 18.20
C GLN A 230 -41.91 35.97 17.45
N ALA A 231 -41.30 37.16 17.46
CA ALA A 231 -41.81 38.32 16.75
C ALA A 231 -41.94 38.08 15.23
N MET A 232 -40.96 37.42 14.61
CA MET A 232 -41.03 37.02 13.19
C MET A 232 -42.18 36.04 12.89
N PHE A 233 -42.55 35.20 13.85
CA PHE A 233 -43.67 34.27 13.71
C PHE A 233 -45.02 34.98 13.82
N ASP A 234 -45.14 35.92 14.75
CA ASP A 234 -46.36 36.69 14.99
C ASP A 234 -46.66 37.66 13.83
N ASP A 235 -45.63 38.25 13.20
CA ASP A 235 -45.78 39.12 12.02
C ASP A 235 -46.19 38.37 10.74
N SER A 236 -46.10 37.04 10.71
CA SER A 236 -46.50 36.22 9.55
C SER A 236 -47.99 35.79 9.56
N HIS A 237 -48.72 36.13 10.62
CA HIS A 237 -50.13 35.77 10.82
C HIS A 237 -51.11 36.96 10.80
N ASN A 238 -50.64 38.16 10.43
CA ASN A 238 -51.47 39.34 10.13
C ASN A 238 -51.41 39.68 8.63
#